data_AF-A0A3D2RI40-F1
#
_entry.id   AF-A0A3D2RI40-F1
#
_cell.length_a   1.000
_cell.length_b   1.000
_cell.length_c   1.000
_cell.angle_alpha   90.00
_cell.angle_beta   90.00
_cell.angle_gamma   90.00
#
_symmetry.space_group_name_H-M   'P 1'
#
loop_
_entity.id
_entity.type
_entity.pdbx_description
1 polymer ?
#
loop_
_entity_poly.entity_id
_entity_poly.type
_entity_poly.pdbx_seq_one_letter_code
_entity_poly.pdbx_strand_id
1 'polypeptide(L)' 'WIPDLFMKRVEENGKWTLFTPDEVSDLHDLYGKAFEERYTQYEAMVETGEIKHYRQIDAVMLWRKML' A
#
# COMPACT_ATOMS: atom_id res chain seq x y z
N TRP A 1 -9.15 7.88 -3.82
CA TRP A 1 -9.47 6.65 -4.57
C TRP A 1 -9.00 5.46 -3.74
N ILE A 2 -9.78 4.37 -3.66
CA ILE A 2 -9.42 3.17 -2.89
C ILE A 2 -9.03 2.07 -3.89
N PRO A 3 -7.80 1.54 -3.81
CA PRO A 3 -7.36 0.46 -4.71
C PRO A 3 -8.09 -0.85 -4.43
N ASP A 4 -8.39 -1.64 -5.46
CA ASP A 4 -8.94 -2.99 -5.28
C ASP A 4 -8.03 -3.89 -4.43
N LEU A 5 -6.70 -3.70 -4.53
CA LEU A 5 -5.73 -4.41 -3.69
C LEU A 5 -5.95 -4.11 -2.20
N PHE A 6 -6.33 -2.88 -1.85
CA PHE A 6 -6.61 -2.53 -0.46
C PHE A 6 -7.80 -3.33 0.06
N MET A 7 -8.87 -3.43 -0.72
CA MET A 7 -10.05 -4.22 -0.35
C MET A 7 -9.70 -5.71 -0.18
N LYS A 8 -8.91 -6.29 -1.10
CA LYS A 8 -8.42 -7.67 -0.95
C LYS A 8 -7.66 -7.86 0.37
N ARG A 9 -6.73 -6.96 0.69
CA ARG A 9 -5.96 -7.01 1.94
C ARG A 9 -6.84 -6.84 3.19
N VAL A 10 -7.91 -6.05 3.11
CA VAL A 10 -8.90 -5.93 4.19
C VAL A 10 -9.63 -7.27 4.39
N GLU A 11 -10.10 -7.90 3.31
CA GLU A 11 -10.78 -9.20 3.36
C GLU A 11 -9.87 -10.30 3.91
N GLU A 12 -8.61 -10.32 3.50
CA GLU A 12 -7.58 -11.27 3.97
C GLU A 12 -7.06 -10.97 5.39
N ASN A 13 -7.56 -9.93 6.06
CA ASN A 13 -7.03 -9.45 7.35
C ASN A 13 -5.51 -9.19 7.30
N GLY A 14 -5.02 -8.74 6.16
CA GLY A 14 -3.63 -8.42 5.91
C GLY A 14 -3.21 -7.05 6.43
N LYS A 15 -1.91 -6.79 6.32
CA LYS A 15 -1.33 -5.47 6.58
C LYS A 15 -1.33 -4.62 5.32
N TRP A 16 -1.41 -3.32 5.52
CA TRP A 16 -1.27 -2.28 4.52
C TRP A 16 -0.09 -1.38 4.86
N THR A 17 0.76 -1.14 3.87
CA THR A 17 1.94 -0.30 3.96
C THR A 17 1.58 1.07 3.39
N LEU A 18 1.58 2.08 4.25
CA LEU A 18 1.45 3.47 3.86
C LEU A 18 2.83 4.01 3.50
N PHE A 19 2.93 4.54 2.29
CA PHE A 19 4.13 5.17 1.77
C PHE A 19 3.99 6.69 1.81
N THR A 20 5.13 7.37 1.83
CA THR A 20 5.18 8.83 1.70
C THR A 20 5.04 9.21 0.22
N PRO A 21 4.16 10.15 -0.15
CA PRO A 21 3.90 10.50 -1.55
C PRO A 21 5.14 10.97 -2.32
N ASP A 22 6.17 11.45 -1.61
CA ASP A 22 7.48 11.82 -2.19
C ASP A 22 8.23 10.60 -2.76
N GLU A 23 8.16 9.44 -2.09
CA GLU A 23 8.84 8.21 -2.49
C GLU A 23 8.03 7.39 -3.50
N VAL A 24 6.71 7.58 -3.55
CA VAL A 24 5.77 6.81 -4.39
C VAL A 24 4.92 7.69 -5.30
N SER A 25 5.55 8.70 -5.90
CA SER A 25 4.86 9.64 -6.78
C SER A 25 4.22 8.96 -8.00
N ASP A 26 4.75 7.86 -8.52
CA ASP A 26 4.12 7.14 -9.64
C ASP A 26 2.90 6.29 -9.22
N LEU A 27 2.76 5.97 -7.94
CA LEU A 27 1.75 5.02 -7.46
C LEU A 27 0.32 5.58 -7.56
N HIS A 28 0.14 6.90 -7.55
CA HIS A 28 -1.20 7.52 -7.67
C HIS A 28 -1.73 7.58 -9.11
N ASP A 29 -0.84 7.46 -10.11
CA ASP A 29 -1.21 7.42 -11.52
C ASP A 29 -1.48 5.98 -12.02
N LEU A 30 -1.14 4.97 -11.20
CA LEU A 30 -1.30 3.56 -11.52
C LEU A 30 -2.61 3.00 -10.97
N TYR A 31 -3.22 2.10 -11.75
CA TYR A 31 -4.49 1.47 -11.41
C TYR A 31 -4.48 -0.02 -11.76
N GLY A 32 -5.30 -0.82 -11.06
CA GLY A 32 -5.43 -2.26 -11.30
C GLY A 32 -4.12 -3.04 -11.10
N LYS A 33 -3.79 -3.90 -12.07
CA LYS A 33 -2.59 -4.77 -11.98
C LYS A 33 -1.28 -3.99 -11.89
N ALA A 34 -1.16 -2.89 -12.63
CA ALA A 34 0.06 -2.08 -12.60
C ALA A 34 0.31 -1.47 -11.22
N PHE A 35 -0.76 -1.07 -10.52
CA PHE A 35 -0.69 -0.66 -9.13
C PHE A 35 -0.26 -1.81 -8.22
N GLU A 36 -0.88 -3.00 -8.37
CA GLU A 36 -0.54 -4.19 -7.57
C GLU A 36 0.95 -4.56 -7.69
N GLU A 37 1.47 -4.63 -8.92
CA GLU A 37 2.87 -4.94 -9.19
C GLU A 37 3.81 -3.90 -8.58
N ARG A 38 3.52 -2.62 -8.80
CA ARG A 38 4.37 -1.52 -8.32
C ARG A 38 4.34 -1.42 -6.79
N TYR A 39 3.16 -1.53 -6.19
CA TYR A 39 2.99 -1.54 -4.74
C TYR A 39 3.79 -2.67 -4.09
N THR A 40 3.75 -3.88 -4.66
CA THR A 40 4.50 -5.03 -4.13
C THR A 40 6.01 -4.82 -4.27
N GLN A 41 6.48 -4.19 -5.36
CA GLN A 41 7.89 -3.80 -5.49
C GLN A 41 8.31 -2.83 -4.39
N TYR A 42 7.47 -1.85 -4.07
CA TYR A 42 7.76 -0.92 -2.98
C TYR A 42 7.76 -1.59 -1.61
N GLU A 43 6.89 -2.57 -1.37
CA GLU A 43 6.96 -3.38 -0.15
C GLU A 43 8.32 -4.13 -0.07
N ALA A 44 8.84 -4.65 -1.18
CA ALA A 44 10.18 -5.25 -1.21
C ALA A 44 11.31 -4.22 -1.02
N MET A 45 11.16 -3.00 -1.56
CA MET A 45 12.10 -1.89 -1.33
C MET A 45 12.11 -1.43 0.14
N VAL A 46 10.98 -1.56 0.83
CA VAL A 46 10.90 -1.36 2.28
C VAL A 46 11.70 -2.44 3.02
N GLU A 47 11.55 -3.71 2.64
CA GLU A 47 12.27 -4.82 3.29
C GLU A 47 13.79 -4.74 3.08
N THR A 48 14.23 -4.25 1.92
CA THR A 48 15.65 -4.03 1.60
C THR A 48 16.24 -2.77 2.23
N GLY A 49 15.40 -1.88 2.77
CA GLY A 49 15.80 -0.63 3.42
C GLY A 49 16.05 0.55 2.47
N GLU A 50 15.64 0.42 1.20
CA GLU A 50 15.64 1.53 0.25
C GLU A 50 14.61 2.60 0.64
N ILE A 51 13.40 2.16 1.02
CA ILE A 51 12.35 3.04 1.54
C ILE A 51 12.43 3.07 3.06
N LYS A 52 12.74 4.25 3.59
CA LYS A 52 12.89 4.44 5.04
C LYS A 52 11.63 4.99 5.69
N HIS A 53 10.79 5.68 4.93
CA HIS A 53 9.60 6.35 5.45
C HIS A 53 8.33 5.63 5.03
N TYR A 54 8.07 4.52 5.71
CA TYR A 54 6.85 3.74 5.56
C TYR A 54 6.16 3.56 6.90
N ARG A 55 4.86 3.25 6.86
CA ARG A 55 4.09 2.85 8.03
C ARG A 55 3.21 1.66 7.70
N GLN A 56 3.48 0.53 8.34
CA GLN A 56 2.60 -0.64 8.26
C GLN A 56 1.50 -0.57 9.31
N ILE A 57 0.27 -0.78 8.87
CA ILE A 57 -0.93 -0.84 9.72
C ILE A 57 -1.84 -1.97 9.25
N ASP A 58 -2.73 -2.43 10.11
CA ASP A 58 -3.73 -3.42 9.70
C ASP A 58 -4.70 -2.79 8.70
N ALA A 59 -4.89 -3.45 7.56
CA ALA A 59 -5.78 -2.95 6.50
C ALA A 59 -7.21 -2.77 7.03
N VAL A 60 -7.68 -3.73 7.83
CA VAL A 60 -8.98 -3.68 8.52
C VAL A 60 -9.08 -2.49 9.47
N MET A 61 -8.01 -2.17 10.22
CA MET A 61 -8.02 -1.02 11.12
C MET A 61 -8.11 0.29 10.34
N LEU A 62 -7.37 0.41 9.22
CA LEU A 62 -7.44 1.58 8.36
C LEU A 62 -8.83 1.76 7.77
N TRP A 63 -9.42 0.69 7.24
CA TRP A 63 -10.77 0.70 6.66
C TRP A 63 -11.81 1.15 7.69
N ARG A 64 -11.74 0.61 8.91
CA ARG A 64 -12.62 1.00 10.02
C ARG A 64 -12.51 2.47 10.42
N LYS A 65 -11.36 3.12 10.19
CA LYS A 65 -11.17 4.55 10.46
C LYS A 65 -11.68 5.45 9.33
N MET A 66 -11.87 4.91 8.13
CA MET A 66 -12.40 5.63 6.97
C MET A 66 -13.93 5.56 6.85
N LEU A 67 -14.55 4.59 7.54
CA LEU A 67 -15.98 4.49 7.80
C LEU A 67 -16.45 5.56 8.80
#